data_AF-A0A0N4VG96-F1
#
_entry.id   AF-A0A0N4VG96-F1
#
_cell.length_a   1.000
_cell.length_b   1.000
_cell.length_c   1.000
_cell.angle_alpha   90.00
_cell.angle_beta   90.00
_cell.angle_gamma   90.00
#
_symmetry.space_group_name_H-M   'P 1'
#
loop_
_entity.id
_entity.type
_entity.pdbx_description
1 polymer ?
#
loop_
_entity_poly.entity_id
_entity_poly.type
_entity_poly.pdbx_seq_one_letter_code
_entity_poly.pdbx_strand_id
1 'polypeptide(L)'
;MEDKFQRAMLLYSQLDNEKSALLYEIDLLKDEMEEKEQLLTQASRETRDLTAEVKLLKRTIEGLNVHTANLKAEIAQRDQLIQVFSKLFLLVFIFFVECGYLNIFSFRKPVPLIFAQQTISLVDKVIPGSSTLDEKVKKLVDMNKKMRQQVEEAEQSLYARRTARNDRSGMASNGSLKDAAKQLAEIKFKLQESERENTNLQGTMIRMEGQLKRYKASAEQAEKELTDLKAQNRQLKKDLRESENSLDEAKETNRHLQNRLEKLRHSSRKAT
;
A
#
# COMPACT_ATOMS: atom_id res chain seq x y z
N MET A 1 -68.09 -32.89 15.90
CA MET A 1 -67.10 -32.38 16.89
C MET A 1 -65.71 -32.90 16.55
N GLU A 2 -65.56 -34.18 16.19
CA GLU A 2 -64.31 -34.79 15.73
C GLU A 2 -63.62 -34.07 14.56
N ASP A 3 -64.33 -33.72 13.48
CA ASP A 3 -63.71 -33.07 12.31
C ASP A 3 -63.05 -31.71 12.62
N LYS A 4 -63.65 -30.97 13.56
CA LYS A 4 -63.08 -29.69 14.02
C LYS A 4 -61.80 -29.91 14.82
N PHE A 5 -61.77 -30.98 15.61
CA PHE A 5 -60.60 -31.35 16.40
C PHE A 5 -59.45 -31.85 15.51
N GLN A 6 -59.75 -32.68 14.52
CA GLN A 6 -58.77 -33.13 13.52
C GLN A 6 -58.19 -31.96 12.72
N ARG A 7 -59.02 -31.01 12.27
CA ARG A 7 -58.52 -29.79 11.60
C ARG A 7 -57.61 -28.96 12.49
N ALA A 8 -57.98 -28.78 13.76
CA ALA A 8 -57.14 -28.05 14.72
C ALA A 8 -55.79 -28.76 14.94
N MET A 9 -55.79 -30.09 15.01
CA MET A 9 -54.57 -30.88 15.18
C MET A 9 -53.64 -30.79 13.96
N LEU A 10 -54.20 -30.83 12.74
CA LEU A 10 -53.45 -30.62 11.49
C LEU A 10 -52.83 -29.22 11.42
N LEU A 11 -53.60 -28.19 11.76
CA LEU A 11 -53.11 -26.81 11.78
C LEU A 11 -52.00 -26.62 12.81
N TYR A 12 -52.13 -27.25 13.98
CA TYR A 12 -51.12 -27.20 15.03
C TYR A 12 -49.80 -27.85 14.59
N SER A 13 -49.88 -29.00 13.92
CA SER A 13 -48.68 -29.66 13.36
C SER A 13 -48.03 -28.83 12.25
N GLN A 14 -48.81 -28.17 11.39
CA GLN A 14 -48.26 -27.25 10.39
C GLN A 14 -47.54 -26.07 11.04
N LEU A 15 -48.15 -25.46 12.06
CA LEU A 15 -47.55 -24.34 12.80
C LEU A 15 -46.24 -24.75 13.49
N ASP A 16 -46.17 -25.96 14.04
CA ASP A 16 -44.97 -26.47 14.71
C ASP A 16 -43.83 -26.77 13.72
N ASN A 17 -44.17 -27.26 12.52
CA ASN A 17 -43.21 -27.43 11.43
C ASN A 17 -42.68 -26.08 10.93
N GLU A 18 -43.54 -25.09 10.71
CA GLU A 18 -43.15 -23.74 10.31
C GLU A 18 -42.29 -23.06 11.37
N LYS A 19 -42.66 -23.19 12.65
CA LYS A 19 -41.88 -22.70 13.78
C LYS A 19 -40.49 -23.34 13.79
N SER A 20 -40.40 -24.65 13.60
CA SER A 20 -39.12 -25.36 13.56
C SER A 20 -38.26 -24.91 12.38
N ALA A 21 -38.85 -24.75 11.18
CA ALA A 21 -38.15 -24.23 10.01
C ALA A 21 -37.59 -22.81 10.23
N LEU A 22 -38.40 -21.91 10.79
CA LEU A 22 -37.98 -20.55 11.12
C LEU A 22 -36.89 -20.51 12.19
N LEU A 23 -36.94 -21.42 13.18
CA LEU A 23 -35.88 -21.52 14.18
C LEU A 23 -34.54 -21.93 13.55
N TYR A 24 -34.55 -22.90 12.64
CA TYR A 24 -33.35 -23.28 11.89
C TYR A 24 -32.80 -22.13 11.03
N GLU A 25 -33.68 -21.38 10.37
CA GLU A 25 -33.28 -20.22 9.58
C GLU A 25 -32.66 -19.12 10.46
N ILE A 26 -33.25 -18.84 11.63
CA ILE A 26 -32.70 -17.90 12.61
C ILE A 26 -31.30 -18.33 13.06
N ASP A 27 -31.09 -19.62 13.32
CA ASP A 27 -29.79 -20.11 13.77
C ASP A 27 -28.73 -20.03 12.66
N LEU A 28 -29.09 -20.36 11.42
CA LEU A 28 -28.20 -20.16 10.26
C LEU A 28 -27.82 -18.69 10.08
N LEU A 29 -28.80 -17.78 10.20
CA LEU A 29 -28.54 -16.34 10.09
C LEU A 29 -27.67 -15.81 11.23
N LYS A 30 -27.74 -16.39 12.44
CA LYS A 30 -26.82 -16.05 13.53
C LYS A 30 -25.39 -16.50 13.22
N ASP A 31 -25.22 -17.72 12.73
CA ASP A 31 -23.90 -18.23 12.33
C ASP A 31 -23.27 -17.35 11.23
N GLU A 32 -24.07 -16.97 10.22
CA GLU A 32 -23.62 -16.04 9.19
C GLU A 32 -23.27 -14.66 9.76
N MET A 33 -24.06 -14.15 10.71
CA MET A 33 -23.79 -12.87 11.38
C MET A 33 -22.47 -12.93 12.15
N GLU A 34 -22.22 -13.99 12.91
CA GLU A 34 -20.97 -14.20 13.65
C GLU A 34 -19.77 -14.27 12.71
N GLU A 35 -19.87 -14.97 11.57
CA GLU A 35 -18.81 -15.01 10.56
C GLU A 35 -18.51 -13.62 9.99
N LYS A 36 -19.56 -12.84 9.68
CA LYS A 36 -19.40 -11.45 9.18
C LYS A 36 -18.76 -10.54 10.22
N GLU A 37 -19.09 -10.69 11.50
CA GLU A 37 -18.47 -9.93 12.59
C GLU A 37 -16.97 -10.25 12.74
N GLN A 38 -16.59 -11.52 12.60
CA GLN A 38 -15.19 -11.94 12.61
C GLN A 38 -14.41 -11.33 11.44
N LEU A 39 -14.98 -11.39 10.22
CA LEU A 39 -14.37 -10.79 9.03
C LEU A 39 -14.23 -9.27 9.16
N LEU A 40 -15.25 -8.58 9.68
CA LEU A 40 -15.19 -7.15 9.93
C LEU A 40 -14.09 -6.79 10.94
N THR A 41 -13.97 -7.59 12.01
CA THR A 41 -12.94 -7.40 13.03
C THR A 41 -11.55 -7.58 12.45
N GLN A 42 -11.34 -8.58 11.61
CA GLN A 42 -10.07 -8.82 10.92
C GLN A 42 -9.73 -7.67 9.96
N ALA A 43 -10.64 -7.31 9.06
CA ALA A 43 -10.43 -6.21 8.11
C ALA A 43 -10.15 -4.87 8.81
N SER A 44 -10.80 -4.63 9.94
CA SER A 44 -10.55 -3.44 10.78
C SER A 44 -9.15 -3.43 11.39
N ARG A 45 -8.62 -4.59 11.78
CA ARG A 45 -7.23 -4.72 12.27
C ARG A 45 -6.23 -4.46 11.15
N GLU A 46 -6.40 -5.11 10.00
CA GLU A 46 -5.53 -4.93 8.82
C GLU A 46 -5.50 -3.46 8.36
N THR A 47 -6.65 -2.78 8.36
CA THR A 47 -6.73 -1.35 8.01
C THR A 47 -5.93 -0.48 8.98
N ARG A 48 -5.95 -0.81 10.29
CA ARG A 48 -5.17 -0.08 11.30
C ARG A 48 -3.67 -0.30 11.11
N ASP A 49 -3.26 -1.53 10.85
CA ASP A 49 -1.85 -1.90 10.64
C ASP A 49 -1.28 -1.20 9.39
N LEU A 50 -1.99 -1.27 8.26
CA LEU A 50 -1.64 -0.55 7.03
C LEU A 50 -1.58 0.96 7.25
N THR A 51 -2.52 1.52 8.02
CA THR A 51 -2.50 2.95 8.35
C THR A 51 -1.27 3.32 9.19
N ALA A 52 -0.84 2.46 10.11
CA ALA A 52 0.37 2.67 10.90
C ALA A 52 1.63 2.58 10.03
N GLU A 53 1.71 1.61 9.13
CA GLU A 53 2.80 1.46 8.18
C GLU A 53 2.94 2.66 7.25
N VAL A 54 1.83 3.16 6.68
CA VAL A 54 1.82 4.37 5.85
C VAL A 54 2.35 5.58 6.63
N LYS A 55 2.00 5.72 7.91
CA LYS A 55 2.52 6.81 8.77
C LYS A 55 4.03 6.68 8.99
N LEU A 56 4.55 5.46 9.18
CA LEU A 56 5.98 5.22 9.33
C LEU A 56 6.73 5.53 8.02
N LEU A 57 6.24 5.03 6.89
CA LEU A 57 6.84 5.30 5.58
C LEU A 57 6.89 6.79 5.26
N LYS A 58 5.83 7.55 5.59
CA LYS A 58 5.82 9.01 5.42
C LYS A 58 6.94 9.69 6.21
N ARG A 59 7.14 9.31 7.48
CA ARG A 59 8.25 9.85 8.31
C ARG A 59 9.62 9.50 7.73
N THR A 60 9.78 8.28 7.22
CA THR A 60 11.03 7.85 6.56
C THR A 60 11.30 8.66 5.30
N ILE A 61 10.29 8.89 4.46
CA ILE A 61 10.40 9.72 3.25
C ILE A 61 10.78 11.16 3.61
N GLU A 62 10.15 11.75 4.63
CA GLU A 62 10.49 13.08 5.13
C GLU A 62 11.96 13.14 5.59
N GLY A 63 12.42 12.15 6.35
CA GLY A 63 13.81 12.04 6.78
C GLY A 63 14.80 11.95 5.61
N LEU A 64 14.50 11.13 4.60
CA LEU A 64 15.31 10.99 3.40
C LEU A 64 15.34 12.27 2.55
N ASN A 65 14.22 13.01 2.48
CA ASN A 65 14.16 14.28 1.77
C ASN A 65 15.04 15.35 2.45
N VAL A 66 15.02 15.42 3.78
CA VAL A 66 15.92 16.30 4.54
C VAL A 66 17.38 15.93 4.30
N HIS A 67 17.72 14.63 4.34
CA HIS A 67 19.08 14.18 4.06
C HIS A 67 19.54 14.54 2.64
N THR A 68 18.66 14.36 1.65
CA THR A 68 18.92 14.73 0.25
C THR A 68 19.13 16.23 0.09
N ALA A 69 18.34 17.06 0.79
CA ALA A 69 18.50 18.51 0.77
C ALA A 69 19.86 18.95 1.35
N ASN A 70 20.28 18.34 2.46
CA ASN A 70 21.57 18.60 3.08
C ASN A 70 22.73 18.24 2.14
N LEU A 71 22.69 17.07 1.51
CA LEU A 71 23.72 16.65 0.56
C LEU A 71 23.79 17.58 -0.67
N LYS A 72 22.63 18.04 -1.18
CA LYS A 72 22.59 19.02 -2.26
C LYS A 72 23.23 20.35 -1.87
N ALA A 73 22.99 20.83 -0.64
CA ALA A 73 23.61 22.04 -0.13
C ALA A 73 25.13 21.88 0.01
N GLU A 74 25.61 20.74 0.50
CA GLU A 74 27.04 20.47 0.62
C GLU A 74 27.74 20.42 -0.75
N ILE A 75 27.10 19.80 -1.76
CA ILE A 75 27.61 19.80 -3.13
C ILE A 75 27.67 21.22 -3.69
N ALA A 76 26.61 22.01 -3.52
CA ALA A 76 26.58 23.40 -3.98
C ALA A 76 27.69 24.25 -3.34
N GLN A 77 27.98 24.04 -2.04
CA GLN A 77 29.09 24.70 -1.36
C GLN A 77 30.45 24.30 -1.95
N ARG A 78 30.66 23.01 -2.25
CA ARG A 78 31.89 22.52 -2.89
C ARG A 78 32.07 23.12 -4.29
N ASP A 79 31.01 23.19 -5.09
CA ASP A 79 31.04 23.76 -6.43
C ASP A 79 31.41 25.26 -6.40
N GLN A 80 30.87 26.01 -5.43
CA GLN A 80 31.26 27.42 -5.22
C GLN A 80 32.74 27.57 -4.91
N LEU A 81 33.29 26.74 -4.02
CA LEU A 81 34.73 26.76 -3.71
C LEU A 81 35.56 26.48 -4.96
N ILE A 82 35.22 25.42 -5.72
CA ILE A 82 35.91 25.07 -6.97
C ILE A 82 35.91 26.25 -7.95
N GLN A 83 34.77 26.94 -8.10
CA GLN A 83 34.67 28.10 -8.98
C GLN A 83 35.57 29.26 -8.54
N VAL A 84 35.65 29.54 -7.23
CA VAL A 84 36.52 30.59 -6.67
C VAL A 84 37.99 30.24 -6.89
N PHE A 85 38.40 29.00 -6.59
CA PHE A 85 39.77 28.55 -6.78
C PHE A 85 40.19 28.56 -8.25
N SER A 86 39.29 28.15 -9.16
CA SER A 86 39.54 28.18 -10.61
C SER A 86 39.80 29.60 -11.12
N LYS A 87 39.02 30.59 -10.67
CA LYS A 87 39.23 32.01 -11.02
C LYS A 87 40.55 32.55 -10.46
N LEU A 88 40.88 32.24 -9.21
CA LEU A 88 42.14 32.67 -8.60
C LEU A 88 43.35 32.07 -9.33
N PHE A 89 43.29 30.79 -9.68
CA PHE A 89 44.35 30.13 -10.44
C PHE A 89 44.57 30.79 -11.81
N LEU A 90 43.50 31.12 -12.53
CA LEU A 90 43.59 31.82 -13.82
C LEU A 90 44.27 33.20 -13.67
N LEU A 91 43.90 33.96 -12.64
CA LEU A 91 44.48 35.28 -12.36
C LEU A 91 45.98 35.18 -12.04
N VAL A 92 46.37 34.24 -11.17
CA VAL A 92 47.77 33.98 -10.83
C VAL A 92 48.56 33.52 -12.05
N PHE A 93 47.98 32.67 -12.90
CA PHE A 93 48.61 32.20 -14.13
C PHE A 93 48.87 33.37 -15.11
N ILE A 94 47.88 34.23 -15.32
CA ILE A 94 48.03 35.42 -16.18
C ILE A 94 49.09 36.37 -15.61
N PHE A 95 49.08 36.62 -14.30
CA PHE A 95 50.08 37.45 -13.63
C PHE A 95 51.51 36.91 -13.81
N PHE A 96 51.72 35.60 -13.69
CA PHE A 96 53.03 34.99 -13.92
C PHE A 96 53.50 35.07 -15.39
N VAL A 97 52.58 35.04 -16.35
CA VAL A 97 52.88 35.21 -17.77
C VAL A 97 53.19 36.68 -18.10
N GLU A 98 52.44 37.63 -17.55
CA GLU A 98 52.64 39.07 -17.75
C GLU A 98 53.93 39.59 -17.10
N CYS A 99 54.28 39.09 -15.91
CA CYS A 99 55.47 39.50 -15.18
C CYS A 99 56.79 38.87 -15.70
N GLY A 100 56.76 38.10 -16.80
CA GLY A 100 57.97 37.67 -17.51
C GLY A 100 58.91 36.71 -16.74
N TYR A 101 58.48 36.12 -15.62
CA TYR A 101 59.30 35.26 -14.76
C TYR A 101 59.69 33.90 -15.38
N LEU A 102 59.23 33.57 -16.60
CA LEU A 102 59.68 32.40 -17.35
C LEU A 102 61.00 32.61 -18.11
N ASN A 103 61.60 33.81 -18.08
CA ASN A 103 62.75 34.18 -18.93
C ASN A 103 64.10 34.36 -18.20
N ILE A 104 64.30 33.69 -17.07
CA ILE A 104 65.61 33.73 -16.37
C ILE A 104 66.08 32.31 -16.16
N PHE A 105 66.92 31.80 -17.06
CA PHE A 105 68.10 31.00 -16.68
C PHE A 105 69.04 30.92 -17.89
N SER A 106 69.67 32.06 -18.19
CA SER A 106 70.78 32.13 -19.14
C SER A 106 71.97 31.35 -18.56
N PHE A 107 72.32 30.26 -19.22
CA PHE A 107 73.39 29.36 -18.81
C PHE A 107 74.75 29.98 -19.13
N ARG A 108 75.36 30.65 -18.15
CA ARG A 108 76.80 30.95 -18.17
C ARG A 108 77.55 29.62 -18.12
N LYS A 109 78.37 29.33 -19.14
CA LYS A 109 79.33 28.23 -19.12
C LYS A 109 80.28 28.39 -17.93
N PRO A 110 80.28 27.46 -16.95
CA PRO A 110 81.34 27.37 -15.98
C PRO A 110 82.42 26.41 -16.49
N VAL A 111 83.61 26.63 -15.95
CA VAL A 111 84.73 25.70 -15.75
C VAL A 111 84.26 24.23 -15.71
N PRO A 112 85.01 23.24 -16.23
CA PRO A 112 84.54 21.86 -16.28
C PRO A 112 84.31 21.31 -14.87
N LEU A 113 83.04 21.29 -14.45
CA LEU A 113 82.58 20.54 -13.29
C LEU A 113 82.32 19.09 -13.73
N ILE A 114 82.59 18.12 -12.84
CA ILE A 114 82.31 16.69 -13.05
C ILE A 114 80.80 16.45 -13.31
N PHE A 115 79.94 17.34 -12.79
CA PHE A 115 78.50 17.38 -13.07
C PHE A 115 78.10 18.76 -13.60
N ALA A 116 77.17 18.82 -14.56
CA ALA A 116 76.65 20.09 -15.06
C ALA A 116 76.04 20.94 -13.93
N GLN A 117 76.19 22.27 -13.99
CA GLN A 117 75.64 23.19 -12.97
C GLN A 117 74.12 23.01 -12.76
N GLN A 118 73.40 22.62 -13.81
CA GLN A 118 71.96 22.28 -13.73
C GLN A 118 71.74 21.06 -12.84
N THR A 119 72.55 20.01 -13.00
CA THR A 119 72.48 18.78 -12.21
C THR A 119 72.70 19.07 -10.73
N ILE A 120 73.68 19.90 -10.39
CA ILE A 120 73.97 20.28 -9.00
C ILE A 120 72.80 21.09 -8.40
N SER A 121 72.26 22.06 -9.16
CA SER A 121 71.10 22.84 -8.73
C SER A 121 69.84 21.97 -8.53
N LEU A 122 69.64 20.95 -9.37
CA LEU A 122 68.53 20.00 -9.22
C LEU A 122 68.71 19.12 -7.98
N VAL A 123 69.92 18.63 -7.72
CA VAL A 123 70.23 17.86 -6.51
C VAL A 123 69.99 18.70 -5.24
N ASP A 124 70.39 19.97 -5.25
CA ASP A 124 70.14 20.91 -4.15
C ASP A 124 68.65 21.20 -3.91
N LYS A 125 67.86 21.27 -5.00
CA LYS A 125 66.40 21.44 -4.91
C LYS A 125 65.71 20.21 -4.35
N VAL A 126 66.16 19.01 -4.70
CA VAL A 126 65.57 17.75 -4.23
C VAL A 126 66.02 17.42 -2.81
N ILE A 127 67.24 17.80 -2.41
CA ILE A 127 67.77 17.59 -1.06
C ILE A 127 68.30 18.92 -0.51
N PRO A 128 67.44 19.70 0.17
CA PRO A 128 67.84 20.95 0.82
C PRO A 128 68.73 20.67 2.03
N GLY A 129 69.82 21.43 2.18
CA GLY A 129 70.77 21.33 3.29
C GLY A 129 72.21 21.69 2.87
N SER A 130 73.05 22.01 3.85
CA SER A 130 74.47 22.39 3.66
C SER A 130 75.42 21.19 3.68
N SER A 131 74.98 20.02 3.20
CA SER A 131 75.82 18.83 3.06
C SER A 131 76.62 18.86 1.74
N THR A 132 77.71 18.12 1.68
CA THR A 132 78.50 17.99 0.44
C THR A 132 77.67 17.36 -0.68
N LEU A 133 78.05 17.62 -1.93
CA LEU A 133 77.35 17.08 -3.11
C LEU A 133 77.28 15.55 -3.09
N ASP A 134 78.35 14.88 -2.64
CA ASP A 134 78.40 13.41 -2.55
C ASP A 134 77.40 12.84 -1.53
N GLU A 135 77.20 13.50 -0.39
CA GLU A 135 76.19 13.09 0.59
C GLU A 135 74.76 13.24 0.03
N LYS A 136 74.52 14.28 -0.78
CA LYS A 136 73.23 14.47 -1.45
C LYS A 136 73.00 13.41 -2.53
N VAL A 137 74.02 13.09 -3.33
CA VAL A 137 73.94 12.01 -4.32
C VAL A 137 73.66 10.67 -3.64
N LYS A 138 74.32 10.37 -2.52
CA LYS A 138 74.06 9.14 -1.75
C LYS A 138 72.61 9.05 -1.25
N LYS A 139 72.08 10.14 -0.67
CA LYS A 139 70.68 10.20 -0.22
C LYS A 139 69.68 10.08 -1.38
N LEU A 140 69.99 10.65 -2.55
CA LEU A 140 69.18 10.48 -3.76
C LEU A 140 69.13 9.02 -4.20
N VAL A 141 70.27 8.32 -4.16
CA VAL A 141 70.34 6.89 -4.49
C VAL A 141 69.51 6.06 -3.51
N ASP A 142 69.60 6.33 -2.21
CA ASP A 142 68.81 5.63 -1.19
C ASP A 142 67.30 5.86 -1.37
N MET A 143 66.90 7.10 -1.68
CA MET A 143 65.52 7.44 -2.00
C MET A 143 65.03 6.73 -3.26
N ASN A 144 65.86 6.66 -4.30
CA ASN A 144 65.55 5.93 -5.54
C ASN A 144 65.36 4.43 -5.28
N LYS A 145 66.22 3.83 -4.44
CA LYS A 145 66.09 2.43 -4.03
C LYS A 145 64.78 2.16 -3.29
N LYS A 146 64.41 3.06 -2.37
CA LYS A 146 63.13 2.96 -1.64
C LYS A 146 61.91 3.12 -2.56
N MET A 147 61.96 4.08 -3.48
CA MET A 147 60.89 4.26 -4.47
C MET A 147 60.72 3.03 -5.37
N ARG A 148 61.82 2.43 -5.83
CA ARG A 148 61.77 1.18 -6.62
C ARG A 148 61.12 0.04 -5.85
N GLN A 149 61.46 -0.12 -4.57
CA GLN A 149 60.82 -1.12 -3.72
C GLN A 149 59.31 -0.88 -3.55
N GLN A 150 58.90 0.38 -3.35
CA GLN A 150 57.47 0.73 -3.25
C GLN A 150 56.71 0.45 -4.54
N VAL A 151 57.33 0.67 -5.71
CA VAL A 151 56.73 0.32 -7.01
C VAL A 151 56.57 -1.18 -7.15
N GLU A 152 57.57 -1.97 -6.79
CA GLU A 152 57.52 -3.43 -6.86
C GLU A 152 56.44 -4.02 -5.93
N GLU A 153 56.33 -3.51 -4.69
CA GLU A 153 55.27 -3.88 -3.76
C GLU A 153 53.87 -3.50 -4.29
N ALA A 154 53.74 -2.32 -4.90
CA ALA A 154 52.49 -1.88 -5.51
C ALA A 154 52.10 -2.76 -6.71
N GLU A 155 53.05 -3.13 -7.57
CA GLU A 155 52.84 -4.03 -8.70
C GLU A 155 52.40 -5.42 -8.24
N GLN A 156 53.05 -5.99 -7.22
CA GLN A 156 52.65 -7.27 -6.62
C GLN A 156 51.23 -7.20 -6.03
N SER A 157 50.87 -6.09 -5.37
CA SER A 157 49.52 -5.89 -4.82
C SER A 157 48.45 -5.79 -5.91
N LEU A 158 48.76 -5.13 -7.03
CA LEU A 158 47.86 -5.01 -8.19
C LEU A 158 47.70 -6.34 -8.92
N TYR A 159 48.78 -7.13 -9.01
CA TYR A 159 48.73 -8.47 -9.58
C TYR A 159 47.81 -9.38 -8.74
N ALA A 160 48.02 -9.44 -7.42
CA ALA A 160 47.17 -10.22 -6.51
C ALA A 160 45.69 -9.78 -6.56
N ARG A 161 45.44 -8.46 -6.67
CA ARG A 161 44.08 -7.92 -6.81
C ARG A 161 43.44 -8.27 -8.16
N ARG A 162 44.21 -8.37 -9.25
CA ARG A 162 43.72 -8.79 -10.56
C ARG A 162 43.36 -10.27 -10.59
N THR A 163 44.18 -11.15 -10.03
CA THR A 163 43.88 -12.59 -9.93
C THR A 163 42.62 -12.83 -9.08
N ALA A 164 42.53 -12.21 -7.89
CA ALA A 164 41.35 -12.32 -7.04
C ALA A 164 40.06 -11.78 -7.69
N ARG A 165 40.17 -10.76 -8.55
CA ARG A 165 39.03 -10.23 -9.32
C ARG A 165 38.62 -11.16 -10.46
N ASN A 166 39.58 -11.81 -11.12
CA ASN A 166 39.31 -12.72 -12.22
C ASN A 166 38.59 -13.99 -11.74
N ASP A 167 39.01 -14.54 -10.59
CA ASP A 167 38.33 -15.69 -9.96
C ASP A 167 36.92 -15.36 -9.49
N ARG A 168 36.68 -14.13 -9.03
CA ARG A 168 35.33 -13.65 -8.66
C ARG A 168 34.44 -13.35 -9.88
N SER A 169 35.02 -12.88 -10.98
CA SER A 169 34.28 -12.52 -12.21
C SER A 169 33.88 -13.74 -13.05
N GLY A 170 34.71 -14.80 -13.07
CA GLY A 170 34.41 -16.06 -13.76
C GLY A 170 33.29 -16.87 -13.11
N MET A 171 33.14 -16.80 -11.78
CA MET A 171 32.13 -17.58 -11.04
C MET A 171 30.79 -16.86 -10.85
N ALA A 172 30.77 -15.52 -10.76
CA ALA A 172 29.56 -14.78 -10.35
C ALA A 172 28.74 -14.16 -11.49
N SER A 173 29.34 -13.87 -12.66
CA SER A 173 28.70 -13.00 -13.65
C SER A 173 27.69 -13.73 -14.55
N ASN A 174 27.97 -14.94 -15.03
CA ASN A 174 27.08 -15.62 -16.00
C ASN A 174 25.95 -16.45 -15.35
N GLY A 175 26.14 -16.98 -14.14
CA GLY A 175 25.11 -17.75 -13.42
C GLY A 175 24.09 -16.84 -12.74
N SER A 176 24.57 -15.86 -11.95
CA SER A 176 23.71 -14.99 -11.14
C SER A 176 22.81 -14.09 -11.99
N LEU A 177 23.28 -13.57 -13.13
CA LEU A 177 22.44 -12.78 -14.05
C LEU A 177 21.35 -13.62 -14.72
N LYS A 178 21.66 -14.88 -15.06
CA LYS A 178 20.69 -15.80 -15.68
C LYS A 178 19.61 -16.23 -14.68
N ASP A 179 19.98 -16.45 -13.43
CA ASP A 179 19.03 -16.82 -12.37
C ASP A 179 18.16 -15.62 -11.96
N ALA A 180 18.73 -14.41 -11.89
CA ALA A 180 17.96 -13.18 -11.70
C ALA A 180 16.95 -12.93 -12.85
N ALA A 181 17.34 -13.21 -14.10
CA ALA A 181 16.45 -13.10 -15.25
C ALA A 181 15.29 -14.11 -15.21
N LYS A 182 15.54 -15.34 -14.72
CA LYS A 182 14.48 -16.34 -14.51
C LYS A 182 13.50 -15.93 -13.41
N GLN A 183 14.01 -15.45 -12.28
CA GLN A 183 13.17 -14.97 -11.18
C GLN A 183 12.31 -13.77 -11.62
N LEU A 184 12.87 -12.86 -12.42
CA LEU A 184 12.12 -11.75 -13.01
C LEU A 184 10.99 -12.25 -13.92
N ALA A 185 11.23 -13.27 -14.75
CA ALA A 185 10.22 -13.85 -15.61
C ALA A 185 9.10 -14.54 -14.81
N GLU A 186 9.45 -15.25 -13.74
CA GLU A 186 8.48 -15.88 -12.84
C GLU A 186 7.60 -14.85 -12.13
N ILE A 187 8.20 -13.77 -11.60
CA ILE A 187 7.45 -12.68 -10.97
C ILE A 187 6.52 -12.00 -11.98
N LYS A 188 6.98 -11.77 -13.22
CA LYS A 188 6.13 -11.21 -14.28
C LYS A 188 4.95 -12.12 -14.61
N PHE A 189 5.17 -13.44 -14.66
CA PHE A 189 4.09 -14.39 -14.91
C PHE A 189 3.07 -14.39 -13.77
N LYS A 190 3.54 -14.46 -12.51
CA LYS A 190 2.67 -14.37 -11.32
C LYS A 190 1.90 -13.06 -11.26
N LEU A 191 2.53 -11.94 -11.62
CA LEU A 191 1.88 -10.65 -11.73
C LEU A 191 0.76 -10.69 -12.77
N GLN A 192 1.04 -11.21 -13.97
CA GLN A 192 0.05 -11.31 -15.03
C GLN A 192 -1.12 -12.25 -14.67
N GLU A 193 -0.85 -13.34 -13.96
CA GLU A 193 -1.87 -14.26 -13.46
C GLU A 193 -2.75 -13.58 -12.41
N SER A 194 -2.15 -12.89 -11.45
CA SER A 194 -2.87 -12.09 -10.44
C SER A 194 -3.69 -10.95 -11.06
N GLU A 195 -3.17 -10.27 -12.09
CA GLU A 195 -3.91 -9.25 -12.84
C GLU A 195 -5.15 -9.84 -13.53
N ARG A 196 -5.03 -11.02 -14.15
CA ARG A 196 -6.17 -11.73 -14.75
C ARG A 196 -7.19 -12.12 -13.70
N GLU A 197 -6.75 -12.68 -12.57
CA GLU A 197 -7.64 -13.05 -11.47
C GLU A 197 -8.39 -11.82 -10.92
N ASN A 198 -7.70 -10.69 -10.76
CA ASN A 198 -8.30 -9.44 -10.32
C ASN A 198 -9.40 -8.96 -11.29
N THR A 199 -9.18 -9.02 -12.61
CA THR A 199 -10.23 -8.70 -13.58
C THR A 199 -11.44 -9.64 -13.50
N ASN A 200 -11.22 -10.93 -13.21
CA ASN A 200 -12.30 -11.88 -13.02
C ASN A 200 -13.11 -11.59 -11.75
N LEU A 201 -12.43 -11.30 -10.64
CA LEU A 201 -13.04 -10.93 -9.37
C LEU A 201 -13.82 -9.60 -9.46
N GLN A 202 -13.33 -8.62 -10.23
CA GLN A 202 -14.10 -7.41 -10.53
C GLN A 202 -15.39 -7.74 -11.30
N GLY A 203 -15.32 -8.65 -12.27
CA GLY A 203 -16.49 -9.12 -13.01
C GLY A 203 -17.51 -9.84 -12.14
N THR A 204 -17.07 -10.70 -11.20
CA THR A 204 -17.98 -11.36 -10.25
C THR A 204 -18.59 -10.34 -9.28
N MET A 205 -17.81 -9.40 -8.77
CA MET A 205 -18.27 -8.31 -7.90
C MET A 205 -19.40 -7.52 -8.55
N ILE A 206 -19.23 -7.05 -9.79
CA ILE A 206 -20.27 -6.29 -10.51
C ILE A 206 -21.57 -7.09 -10.66
N ARG A 207 -21.47 -8.40 -10.93
CA ARG A 207 -22.66 -9.27 -11.03
C ARG A 207 -23.38 -9.41 -9.69
N MET A 208 -22.62 -9.61 -8.61
CA MET A 208 -23.15 -9.72 -7.25
C MET A 208 -23.78 -8.41 -6.77
N GLU A 209 -23.14 -7.27 -7.02
CA GLU A 209 -23.70 -5.93 -6.75
C GLU A 209 -25.02 -5.71 -7.49
N GLY A 210 -25.09 -6.14 -8.75
CA GLY A 210 -26.32 -6.10 -9.54
C GLY A 210 -27.44 -6.97 -8.96
N GLN A 211 -27.11 -8.18 -8.46
CA GLN A 211 -28.07 -9.04 -7.76
C GLN A 211 -28.55 -8.41 -6.45
N LEU A 212 -27.63 -7.89 -5.64
CA LEU A 212 -27.93 -7.24 -4.37
C LEU A 212 -28.86 -6.04 -4.54
N LYS A 213 -28.64 -5.22 -5.58
CA LYS A 213 -29.53 -4.10 -5.91
C LYS A 213 -30.97 -4.56 -6.25
N ARG A 214 -31.11 -5.69 -6.96
CA ARG A 214 -32.43 -6.26 -7.29
C ARG A 214 -33.12 -6.82 -6.04
N TYR A 215 -32.41 -7.57 -5.20
CA TYR A 215 -32.98 -8.09 -3.96
C TYR A 215 -33.37 -6.99 -3.00
N LYS A 216 -32.57 -5.92 -2.88
CA LYS A 216 -32.94 -4.75 -2.09
C LYS A 216 -34.24 -4.12 -2.58
N ALA A 217 -34.37 -3.87 -3.87
CA ALA A 217 -35.61 -3.31 -4.43
C ALA A 217 -36.82 -4.24 -4.22
N SER A 218 -36.62 -5.55 -4.34
CA SER A 218 -37.66 -6.55 -4.06
C SER A 218 -38.09 -6.56 -2.59
N ALA A 219 -37.14 -6.42 -1.67
CA ALA A 219 -37.43 -6.35 -0.23
C ALA A 219 -38.17 -5.06 0.13
N GLU A 220 -37.73 -3.91 -0.38
CA GLU A 220 -38.42 -2.61 -0.19
C GLU A 220 -39.86 -2.65 -0.73
N GLN A 221 -40.08 -3.30 -1.87
CA GLN A 221 -41.42 -3.48 -2.43
C GLN A 221 -42.30 -4.39 -1.54
N ALA A 222 -41.75 -5.50 -1.05
CA ALA A 222 -42.47 -6.40 -0.14
C ALA A 222 -42.82 -5.74 1.20
N GLU A 223 -41.93 -4.91 1.74
CA GLU A 223 -42.20 -4.12 2.95
C GLU A 223 -43.36 -3.15 2.72
N LYS A 224 -43.37 -2.46 1.58
CA LYS A 224 -44.47 -1.56 1.20
C LYS A 224 -45.80 -2.32 1.12
N GLU A 225 -45.83 -3.45 0.42
CA GLU A 225 -47.03 -4.29 0.32
C GLU A 225 -47.53 -4.77 1.69
N LEU A 226 -46.62 -5.14 2.59
CA LEU A 226 -46.97 -5.53 3.96
C LEU A 226 -47.58 -4.36 4.76
N THR A 227 -47.08 -3.13 4.58
CA THR A 227 -47.69 -1.95 5.21
C THR A 227 -49.09 -1.67 4.68
N ASP A 228 -49.30 -1.81 3.36
CA ASP A 228 -50.60 -1.61 2.71
C ASP A 228 -51.60 -2.69 3.16
N LEU A 229 -51.20 -3.96 3.21
CA LEU A 229 -52.03 -5.05 3.72
C LEU A 229 -52.39 -4.87 5.20
N LYS A 230 -51.46 -4.38 6.03
CA LYS A 230 -51.76 -4.04 7.43
C LYS A 230 -52.79 -2.91 7.53
N ALA A 231 -52.71 -1.90 6.67
CA ALA A 231 -53.68 -0.82 6.62
C ALA A 231 -55.07 -1.34 6.19
N GLN A 232 -55.14 -2.14 5.11
CA GLN A 232 -56.37 -2.78 4.65
C GLN A 232 -56.98 -3.69 5.71
N ASN A 233 -56.18 -4.49 6.43
CA ASN A 233 -56.68 -5.36 7.50
C ASN A 233 -57.31 -4.55 8.64
N ARG A 234 -56.72 -3.40 9.00
CA ARG A 234 -57.30 -2.49 10.00
C ARG A 234 -58.63 -1.91 9.51
N GLN A 235 -58.70 -1.51 8.24
CA GLN A 235 -59.93 -0.98 7.65
C GLN A 235 -61.04 -2.05 7.62
N LEU A 236 -60.76 -3.25 7.11
CA LEU A 236 -61.73 -4.34 7.07
C LEU A 236 -62.23 -4.73 8.48
N LYS A 237 -61.35 -4.70 9.49
CA LYS A 237 -61.77 -4.92 10.88
C LYS A 237 -62.70 -3.84 11.41
N LYS A 238 -62.53 -2.59 10.97
CA LYS A 238 -63.43 -1.48 11.30
C LYS A 238 -64.78 -1.67 10.61
N ASP A 239 -64.77 -1.94 9.30
CA ASP A 239 -65.99 -2.13 8.50
C ASP A 239 -66.80 -3.34 9.00
N LEU A 240 -66.12 -4.43 9.41
CA LEU A 240 -66.75 -5.59 10.03
C LEU A 240 -67.50 -5.22 11.31
N ARG A 241 -66.86 -4.46 12.21
CA ARG A 241 -67.50 -4.01 13.46
C ARG A 241 -68.70 -3.09 13.19
N GLU A 242 -68.60 -2.19 12.21
CA GLU A 242 -69.71 -1.33 11.81
C GLU A 242 -70.88 -2.16 11.24
N SER A 243 -70.59 -3.16 10.42
CA SER A 243 -71.62 -4.09 9.90
C SER A 243 -72.23 -4.97 11.00
N GLU A 244 -71.45 -5.42 11.99
CA GLU A 244 -71.95 -6.18 13.15
C GLU A 244 -72.89 -5.31 13.99
N ASN A 245 -72.51 -4.07 14.28
CA ASN A 245 -73.36 -3.12 15.00
C ASN A 245 -74.69 -2.88 14.26
N SER A 246 -74.63 -2.65 12.94
CA SER A 246 -75.84 -2.46 12.12
C SER A 246 -76.73 -3.71 12.10
N LEU A 247 -76.13 -4.90 12.07
CA LEU A 247 -76.87 -6.16 12.17
C LEU A 247 -77.58 -6.31 13.51
N ASP A 248 -76.93 -5.93 14.62
CA ASP A 248 -77.53 -6.02 15.95
C ASP A 248 -78.66 -4.99 16.14
N GLU A 249 -78.53 -3.77 15.61
CA GLU A 249 -79.63 -2.80 15.52
C GLU A 249 -80.82 -3.35 14.70
N ALA A 250 -80.53 -3.98 13.55
CA ALA A 250 -81.54 -4.63 12.73
C ALA A 250 -82.23 -5.81 13.45
N LYS A 251 -81.49 -6.60 14.23
CA LYS A 251 -82.06 -7.69 15.04
C LYS A 251 -82.96 -7.15 16.15
N GLU A 252 -82.54 -6.09 16.84
CA GLU A 252 -83.31 -5.49 17.94
C GLU A 252 -84.63 -4.89 17.41
N THR A 253 -84.56 -4.15 16.29
CA THR A 253 -85.76 -3.63 15.61
C THR A 253 -86.69 -4.76 15.16
N ASN A 254 -86.15 -5.85 14.59
CA ASN A 254 -86.95 -7.01 14.18
C ASN A 254 -87.61 -7.70 15.39
N ARG A 255 -86.88 -7.85 16.51
CA ARG A 255 -87.43 -8.36 17.78
C ARG A 255 -88.59 -7.50 18.29
N HIS A 256 -88.45 -6.17 18.24
CA HIS A 256 -89.55 -5.26 18.60
C HIS A 256 -90.77 -5.43 17.69
N LEU A 257 -90.57 -5.58 16.39
CA LEU A 257 -91.65 -5.80 15.43
C LEU A 257 -92.34 -7.15 15.65
N GLN A 258 -91.59 -8.23 15.89
CA GLN A 258 -92.12 -9.55 16.23
C GLN A 258 -92.98 -9.48 17.50
N ASN A 259 -92.49 -8.84 18.55
CA ASN A 259 -93.24 -8.64 19.80
C ASN A 259 -94.56 -7.87 19.56
N ARG A 260 -94.57 -6.85 18.68
CA ARG A 260 -95.79 -6.11 18.31
C ARG A 260 -96.78 -6.99 17.55
N LEU A 261 -96.29 -7.77 16.58
CA LEU A 261 -97.11 -8.72 15.82
C LEU A 261 -97.74 -9.78 16.71
N GLU A 262 -96.99 -10.32 17.68
CA GLU A 262 -97.54 -11.26 18.66
C GLU A 262 -98.66 -10.63 19.48
N LYS A 263 -98.48 -9.41 20.00
CA LYS A 263 -99.54 -8.70 20.74
C LYS A 263 -100.81 -8.53 19.89
N LEU A 264 -100.66 -8.16 18.61
CA LEU A 264 -101.79 -8.04 17.69
C LEU A 264 -102.48 -9.39 17.44
N ARG A 265 -101.72 -10.48 17.25
CA ARG A 265 -102.30 -11.84 17.14
C ARG A 265 -103.07 -12.25 18.39
N HIS A 266 -102.55 -11.99 19.57
CA HIS A 266 -103.24 -12.30 20.83
C HIS A 266 -104.50 -11.46 21.02
N SER A 267 -104.47 -10.18 20.65
CA SER A 267 -105.67 -9.31 20.69
C SER A 267 -106.73 -9.76 19.69
N SER A 268 -106.32 -10.18 18.49
CA SER A 268 -107.25 -10.68 17.47
C SER A 268 -107.91 -12.01 17.87
N ARG A 269 -107.20 -12.90 18.57
CA ARG A 269 -107.75 -14.17 19.08
C ARG A 269 -108.70 -14.01 20.27
N LYS A 270 -108.62 -12.91 21.02
CA LYS A 270 -109.53 -12.61 22.14
C LYS A 270 -110.83 -11.92 21.70
N ALA A 271 -110.88 -11.39 20.47
CA ALA A 271 -112.04 -10.69 19.93
C ALA A 271 -113.02 -11.62 19.16
N THR A 272 -112.66 -12.89 19.03
CA THR A 272 -113.49 -14.00 18.53
C THR A 272 -113.86 -14.91 19.68
#